data_AF-A0A0P1GJC1-F1
#
_entry.id   AF-A0A0P1GJC1-F1
#
_cell.length_a   1.000
_cell.length_b   1.000
_cell.length_c   1.000
_cell.angle_alpha   90.00
_cell.angle_beta   90.00
_cell.angle_gamma   90.00
#
_symmetry.space_group_name_H-M   'P 1'
#
loop_
_entity.id
_entity.type
_entity.pdbx_description
1 polymer ?
#
loop_
_entity_poly.entity_id
_entity_poly.type
_entity_poly.pdbx_seq_one_letter_code
_entity_poly.pdbx_strand_id
1 'polypeptide(L)'
;MSRVMKGSRLQDIAAEVIAKHAPEIVRGMRKSDRIARGDTPSQIYNRSVQQLHQALPAEIAAKAQELEMLTDRVDEMQARVAKLEAKEELNVKETKRLATYRNRLAARVKDYNEAKAALDAKAQKTAQHEAVLEVKEQALKSAVDQLEEQAGRLSRRGEELHQREQDVSRRERILDRLAEDIGKMVSEIAERLGVANSLRAIRDRLKSAREELRDDGPSFG
;
A
#
# COMPACT_ATOMS: atom_id res chain seq x y z
N MET A 1 -25.84 -3.77 -20.86
CA MET A 1 -25.32 -2.41 -20.56
C MET A 1 -24.60 -2.45 -19.23
N SER A 2 -23.27 -2.29 -19.24
CA SER A 2 -22.46 -2.19 -18.00
C SER A 2 -22.94 -0.98 -17.19
N ARG A 3 -23.42 -1.24 -15.98
CA ARG A 3 -23.86 -0.20 -15.04
C ARG A 3 -22.61 0.41 -14.42
N VAL A 4 -21.95 1.33 -15.15
CA VAL A 4 -20.78 2.05 -14.65
C VAL A 4 -21.17 2.71 -13.32
N MET A 5 -20.55 2.24 -12.24
CA MET A 5 -20.84 2.71 -10.89
C MET A 5 -20.46 4.19 -10.81
N LYS A 6 -21.36 5.05 -10.27
CA LYS A 6 -21.05 6.47 -10.07
C LYS A 6 -19.82 6.61 -9.17
N GLY A 7 -18.84 7.43 -9.54
CA GLY A 7 -17.57 7.58 -8.82
C GLY A 7 -17.71 7.91 -7.33
N SER A 8 -18.74 8.66 -6.92
CA SER A 8 -19.05 8.89 -5.49
C SER A 8 -19.30 7.59 -4.74
N ARG A 9 -20.10 6.69 -5.31
CA ARG A 9 -20.50 5.43 -4.67
C ARG A 9 -19.33 4.47 -4.59
N LEU A 10 -18.46 4.48 -5.60
CA LEU A 10 -17.20 3.74 -5.58
C LEU A 10 -16.29 4.20 -4.45
N GLN A 11 -16.17 5.52 -4.23
CA GLN A 11 -15.38 6.07 -3.12
C GLN A 11 -15.97 5.75 -1.75
N ASP A 12 -17.30 5.77 -1.61
CA ASP A 12 -17.99 5.38 -0.37
C ASP A 12 -17.67 3.90 -0.03
N ILE A 13 -17.80 2.99 -1.00
CA ILE A 13 -17.49 1.56 -0.81
C ILE A 13 -16.00 1.33 -0.55
N ALA A 14 -15.12 2.01 -1.28
CA ALA A 14 -13.68 1.89 -1.07
C ALA A 14 -13.31 2.30 0.37
N ALA A 15 -13.91 3.38 0.88
CA ALA A 15 -13.68 3.80 2.26
C ALA A 15 -14.17 2.77 3.29
N GLU A 16 -15.35 2.16 3.08
CA GLU A 16 -15.86 1.10 3.95
C GLU A 16 -14.94 -0.14 3.98
N VAL A 17 -14.38 -0.54 2.84
CA VAL A 17 -13.46 -1.67 2.74
C VAL A 17 -12.11 -1.32 3.39
N ILE A 18 -11.56 -0.15 3.06
CA ILE A 18 -10.29 0.32 3.63
C ILE A 18 -10.38 0.44 5.14
N ALA A 19 -11.48 0.96 5.69
CA ALA A 19 -11.65 1.13 7.14
C ALA A 19 -11.54 -0.20 7.92
N LYS A 20 -11.82 -1.34 7.29
CA LYS A 20 -11.65 -2.68 7.92
C LYS A 20 -10.19 -3.08 8.08
N HIS A 21 -9.30 -2.56 7.23
CA HIS A 21 -7.90 -2.95 7.16
C HIS A 21 -6.93 -1.83 7.58
N ALA A 22 -7.34 -0.57 7.45
CA ALA A 22 -6.60 0.65 7.74
C ALA A 22 -7.56 1.75 8.21
N PRO A 23 -8.06 1.68 9.47
CA PRO A 23 -9.07 2.60 10.00
C PRO A 23 -8.62 4.07 10.04
N GLU A 24 -7.32 4.34 10.00
CA GLU A 24 -6.75 5.68 9.91
C GLU A 24 -6.94 6.34 8.54
N ILE A 25 -7.21 5.56 7.48
CA ILE A 25 -7.42 6.08 6.13
C ILE A 25 -8.91 6.41 5.96
N VAL A 26 -9.23 7.69 6.07
CA VAL A 26 -10.59 8.20 5.93
C VAL A 26 -10.86 8.65 4.50
N ARG A 27 -12.13 8.50 4.08
CA ARG A 27 -12.62 9.05 2.82
C ARG A 27 -12.38 10.56 2.73
N GLY A 28 -11.90 11.02 1.57
CA GLY A 28 -11.82 12.44 1.27
C GLY A 28 -13.18 13.15 1.29
N MET A 29 -13.16 14.47 1.56
CA MET A 29 -14.35 15.32 1.58
C MET A 29 -15.03 15.36 0.21
N ARG A 30 -16.38 15.38 0.17
CA ARG A 30 -17.11 15.42 -1.11
C ARG A 30 -16.88 16.76 -1.81
N LYS A 31 -16.87 16.72 -3.14
CA LYS A 31 -16.70 17.91 -3.99
C LYS A 31 -17.72 19.00 -3.67
N SER A 32 -18.98 18.64 -3.42
CA SER A 32 -20.05 19.56 -3.01
C SER A 32 -19.68 20.35 -1.76
N ASP A 33 -19.13 19.67 -0.76
CA ASP A 33 -18.86 20.25 0.56
C ASP A 33 -17.64 21.19 0.47
N ARG A 34 -16.67 20.85 -0.37
CA ARG A 34 -15.50 21.69 -0.66
C ARG A 34 -15.89 22.98 -1.38
N ILE A 35 -16.84 22.91 -2.32
CA ILE A 35 -17.40 24.09 -2.98
C ILE A 35 -18.14 24.96 -1.95
N ALA A 36 -18.96 24.36 -1.09
CA ALA A 36 -19.69 25.09 -0.05
C ALA A 36 -18.76 25.78 0.97
N ARG A 37 -17.61 25.18 1.27
CA ARG A 37 -16.56 25.75 2.13
C ARG A 37 -15.78 26.90 1.46
N GLY A 38 -15.90 27.07 0.15
CA GLY A 38 -15.16 28.09 -0.60
C GLY A 38 -13.73 27.70 -0.95
N ASP A 39 -13.42 26.40 -1.05
CA ASP A 39 -12.11 25.92 -1.51
C ASP A 39 -11.79 26.50 -2.92
N THR A 40 -10.52 26.74 -3.20
CA THR A 40 -10.11 27.24 -4.52
C THR A 40 -10.26 26.16 -5.60
N PRO A 41 -10.41 26.51 -6.89
CA PRO A 41 -10.46 25.52 -7.97
C PRO A 41 -9.26 24.56 -7.98
N SER A 42 -8.06 25.06 -7.65
CA SER A 42 -6.84 24.26 -7.53
C SER A 42 -6.92 23.19 -6.43
N GLN A 43 -7.77 23.38 -5.42
CA GLN A 43 -8.02 22.41 -4.36
C GLN A 43 -9.12 21.41 -4.76
N ILE A 44 -10.13 21.84 -5.52
CA ILE A 44 -11.34 21.07 -5.81
C ILE A 44 -11.16 20.10 -6.98
N TYR A 45 -10.44 20.53 -8.03
CA TYR A 45 -10.32 19.77 -9.28
C TYR A 45 -9.02 18.99 -9.34
N ASN A 46 -9.07 17.81 -9.98
CA ASN A 46 -7.89 16.99 -10.19
C ASN A 46 -6.89 17.73 -11.08
N ARG A 47 -5.63 17.70 -10.67
CA ARG A 47 -4.48 18.21 -11.42
C ARG A 47 -3.60 17.04 -11.81
N SER A 48 -2.92 17.13 -12.96
CA SER A 48 -1.91 16.13 -13.30
C SER A 48 -0.72 16.23 -12.34
N VAL A 49 0.03 15.14 -12.18
CA VAL A 49 1.26 15.12 -11.36
C VAL A 49 2.24 16.21 -11.81
N GLN A 50 2.40 16.36 -13.13
CA GLN A 50 3.25 17.39 -13.72
C GLN A 50 2.76 18.80 -13.37
N GLN A 51 1.44 19.06 -13.43
CA GLN A 51 0.86 20.33 -13.02
C GLN A 51 1.05 20.61 -11.52
N LEU A 52 1.07 19.58 -10.68
CA LEU A 52 1.37 19.73 -9.26
C LEU A 52 2.84 20.10 -9.05
N HIS A 53 3.78 19.36 -9.64
CA HIS A 53 5.22 19.62 -9.50
C HIS A 53 5.66 20.98 -10.03
N GLN A 54 5.04 21.47 -11.11
CA GLN A 54 5.37 22.78 -11.66
C GLN A 54 4.86 23.94 -10.80
N ALA A 55 3.67 23.81 -10.21
CA ALA A 55 3.03 24.92 -9.50
C ALA A 55 3.34 24.97 -8.01
N LEU A 56 3.55 23.83 -7.34
CA LEU A 56 3.79 23.80 -5.90
C LEU A 56 4.95 24.73 -5.48
N PRO A 57 6.11 24.72 -6.19
CA PRO A 57 7.21 25.61 -5.86
C PRO A 57 6.84 27.09 -5.99
N ALA A 58 6.09 27.45 -7.04
CA ALA A 58 5.63 28.82 -7.25
C ALA A 58 4.59 29.25 -6.20
N GLU A 59 3.67 28.36 -5.81
CA GLU A 59 2.69 28.59 -4.74
C GLU A 59 3.38 28.80 -3.38
N ILE A 60 4.46 28.04 -3.09
CA ILE A 60 5.28 28.23 -1.89
C ILE A 60 6.01 29.57 -1.93
N ALA A 61 6.66 29.91 -3.04
CA ALA A 61 7.37 31.18 -3.19
C ALA A 61 6.44 32.38 -3.03
N ALA A 62 5.25 32.32 -3.62
CA ALA A 62 4.23 33.35 -3.47
C ALA A 62 3.78 33.52 -2.00
N LYS A 63 3.62 32.40 -1.26
CA LYS A 63 3.27 32.44 0.16
C LYS A 63 4.40 32.95 1.05
N ALA A 64 5.65 32.62 0.73
CA ALA A 64 6.80 33.19 1.42
C ALA A 64 6.87 34.71 1.23
N GLN A 65 6.65 35.19 0.00
CA GLN A 65 6.61 36.62 -0.30
C GLN A 65 5.43 37.33 0.39
N GLU A 66 4.26 36.69 0.49
CA GLU A 66 3.11 37.22 1.24
C GLU A 66 3.45 37.42 2.72
N LEU A 67 4.15 36.46 3.34
CA LEU A 67 4.60 36.58 4.74
C LEU A 67 5.64 37.67 4.92
N GLU A 68 6.59 37.81 4.00
CA GLU A 68 7.58 38.88 4.01
C GLU A 68 6.88 40.25 3.96
N MET A 69 5.96 40.45 3.02
CA MET A 69 5.17 41.68 2.93
C MET A 69 4.34 41.99 4.19
N LEU A 70 3.80 40.96 4.86
CA LEU A 70 3.08 41.14 6.12
C LEU A 70 4.03 41.56 7.25
N THR A 71 5.23 40.97 7.28
CA THR A 71 6.29 41.30 8.26
C THR A 71 6.72 42.76 8.08
N ASP A 72 7.06 43.17 6.86
CA ASP A 72 7.45 44.55 6.55
C ASP A 72 6.37 45.56 6.96
N ARG A 73 5.10 45.22 6.74
CA ARG A 73 3.96 46.07 7.14
C ARG A 73 3.79 46.14 8.66
N VAL A 74 4.10 45.09 9.39
CA VAL A 74 4.11 45.11 10.85
C VAL A 74 5.24 46.02 11.32
N ASP A 75 6.45 45.83 10.82
CA ASP A 75 7.64 46.60 11.20
C ASP A 75 7.50 48.10 10.90
N GLU A 76 7.00 48.45 9.72
CA GLU A 76 6.71 49.84 9.35
C GLU A 76 5.70 50.49 10.32
N MET A 77 4.65 49.75 10.69
CA MET A 77 3.63 50.27 11.61
C MET A 77 4.16 50.35 13.04
N GLN A 78 4.96 49.38 13.49
CA GLN A 78 5.63 49.42 14.79
C GLN A 78 6.54 50.64 14.89
N ALA A 79 7.35 50.92 13.85
CA ALA A 79 8.21 52.10 13.82
C ALA A 79 7.42 53.41 13.92
N ARG A 80 6.26 53.50 13.25
CA ARG A 80 5.37 54.68 13.33
C ARG A 80 4.74 54.85 14.70
N VAL A 81 4.36 53.77 15.37
CA VAL A 81 3.85 53.79 16.75
C VAL A 81 4.96 54.21 17.70
N ALA A 82 6.13 53.57 17.65
CA ALA A 82 7.28 53.88 18.49
C ALA A 82 7.72 55.35 18.35
N LYS A 83 7.75 55.88 17.11
CA LYS A 83 8.09 57.29 16.85
C LYS A 83 7.13 58.28 17.52
N LEU A 84 5.84 57.95 17.60
CA LEU A 84 4.85 58.79 18.27
C LEU A 84 4.87 58.61 19.78
N GLU A 85 5.13 57.39 20.27
CA GLU A 85 5.25 57.09 21.70
C GLU A 85 6.50 57.70 22.35
N ALA A 86 7.57 57.88 21.58
CA ALA A 86 8.81 58.50 22.06
C ALA A 86 8.71 60.04 22.24
N LYS A 87 7.59 60.67 21.86
CA LYS A 87 7.38 62.10 22.09
C LYS A 87 6.88 62.33 23.52
N GLU A 88 7.55 63.23 24.25
CA GLU A 88 7.19 63.57 25.63
C GLU A 88 5.80 64.20 25.76
N GLU A 89 5.42 65.07 24.81
CA GLU A 89 4.06 65.62 24.72
C GLU A 89 3.47 65.39 23.33
N LEU A 90 2.24 64.86 23.30
CA LEU A 90 1.46 64.70 22.08
C LEU A 90 0.34 65.74 22.04
N ASN A 91 0.18 66.38 20.89
CA ASN A 91 -1.02 67.19 20.67
C ASN A 91 -2.25 66.29 20.44
N VAL A 92 -3.46 66.87 20.53
CA VAL A 92 -4.74 66.14 20.37
C VAL A 92 -4.83 65.36 19.05
N LYS A 93 -4.26 65.89 17.95
CA LYS A 93 -4.24 65.20 16.64
C LYS A 93 -3.29 64.01 16.67
N GLU A 94 -2.14 64.14 17.32
CA GLU A 94 -1.14 63.07 17.47
C GLU A 94 -1.64 61.96 18.38
N THR A 95 -2.35 62.28 19.48
CA THR A 95 -2.99 61.28 20.34
C THR A 95 -4.00 60.43 19.57
N LYS A 96 -4.84 61.08 18.74
CA LYS A 96 -5.80 60.38 17.85
C LYS A 96 -5.08 59.52 16.81
N ARG A 97 -3.99 60.02 16.21
CA ARG A 97 -3.16 59.26 15.26
C ARG A 97 -2.50 58.05 15.92
N LEU A 98 -1.94 58.21 17.12
CA LEU A 98 -1.33 57.12 17.87
C LEU A 98 -2.34 56.02 18.18
N ALA A 99 -3.54 56.38 18.65
CA ALA A 99 -4.63 55.41 18.86
C ALA A 99 -4.99 54.66 17.57
N THR A 100 -5.04 55.38 16.45
CA THR A 100 -5.32 54.78 15.12
C THR A 100 -4.21 53.82 14.69
N TYR A 101 -2.95 54.20 14.86
CA TYR A 101 -1.79 53.37 14.51
C TYR A 101 -1.66 52.15 15.40
N ARG A 102 -1.94 52.26 16.71
CA ARG A 102 -2.02 51.10 17.62
C ARG A 102 -3.09 50.11 17.18
N ASN A 103 -4.29 50.59 16.83
CA ASN A 103 -5.36 49.71 16.33
C ASN A 103 -4.97 49.02 15.02
N ARG A 104 -4.34 49.75 14.09
CA ARG A 104 -3.85 49.18 12.84
C ARG A 104 -2.69 48.19 13.05
N LEU A 105 -1.80 48.48 13.99
CA LEU A 105 -0.72 47.58 14.36
C LEU A 105 -1.27 46.29 14.95
N ALA A 106 -2.23 46.37 15.88
CA ALA A 106 -2.87 45.21 16.47
C ALA A 106 -3.55 44.34 15.41
N ALA A 107 -4.25 44.95 14.44
CA ALA A 107 -4.84 44.23 13.32
C ALA A 107 -3.77 43.53 12.46
N ARG A 108 -2.69 44.22 12.07
CA ARG A 108 -1.61 43.64 11.25
C ARG A 108 -0.87 42.52 11.98
N VAL A 109 -0.59 42.68 13.27
CA VAL A 109 0.05 41.65 14.10
C VAL A 109 -0.86 40.42 14.21
N LYS A 110 -2.17 40.62 14.34
CA LYS A 110 -3.14 39.52 14.30
C LYS A 110 -3.08 38.78 12.96
N ASP A 111 -3.14 39.48 11.84
CA ASP A 111 -3.07 38.88 10.51
C ASP A 111 -1.77 38.10 10.29
N TYR A 112 -0.62 38.67 10.72
CA TYR A 112 0.68 38.00 10.67
C TYR A 112 0.69 36.71 11.51
N ASN A 113 0.19 36.77 12.74
CA ASN A 113 0.16 35.61 13.63
C ASN A 113 -0.76 34.51 13.09
N GLU A 114 -1.91 34.86 12.51
CA GLU A 114 -2.82 33.89 11.88
C GLU A 114 -2.16 33.23 10.67
N ALA A 115 -1.49 34.00 9.80
CA ALA A 115 -0.76 33.48 8.65
C ALA A 115 0.40 32.57 9.08
N LYS A 116 1.17 32.97 10.10
CA LYS A 116 2.27 32.18 10.66
C LYS A 116 1.78 30.88 11.28
N ALA A 117 0.74 30.93 12.11
CA ALA A 117 0.16 29.73 12.71
C ALA A 117 -0.38 28.75 11.65
N ALA A 118 -0.98 29.25 10.57
CA ALA A 118 -1.43 28.41 9.45
C ALA A 118 -0.25 27.75 8.71
N LEU A 119 0.86 28.46 8.53
CA LEU A 119 2.07 27.90 7.94
C LEU A 119 2.68 26.82 8.85
N ASP A 120 2.84 27.10 10.13
CA ASP A 120 3.42 26.17 11.11
C ASP A 120 2.58 24.89 11.22
N ALA A 121 1.25 25.03 11.26
CA ALA A 121 0.34 23.88 11.27
C ALA A 121 0.44 23.04 9.98
N LYS A 122 0.67 23.67 8.83
CA LYS A 122 0.89 22.96 7.56
C LYS A 122 2.24 22.24 7.56
N ALA A 123 3.30 22.90 8.03
CA ALA A 123 4.63 22.31 8.15
C ALA A 123 4.63 21.09 9.09
N GLN A 124 3.97 21.18 10.25
CA GLN A 124 3.81 20.06 11.17
C GLN A 124 3.06 18.88 10.54
N LYS A 125 1.97 19.14 9.81
CA LYS A 125 1.24 18.08 9.09
C LYS A 125 2.11 17.41 8.03
N THR A 126 2.88 18.18 7.26
CA THR A 126 3.80 17.62 6.27
C THR A 126 4.86 16.75 6.93
N ALA A 127 5.50 17.23 8.00
CA ALA A 127 6.51 16.46 8.73
C ALA A 127 5.92 15.16 9.34
N GLN A 128 4.70 15.21 9.88
CA GLN A 128 4.01 14.00 10.35
C GLN A 128 3.73 13.02 9.21
N HIS A 129 3.29 13.51 8.05
CA HIS A 129 3.07 12.67 6.88
C HIS A 129 4.36 12.03 6.36
N GLU A 130 5.45 12.78 6.32
CA GLU A 130 6.78 12.26 5.92
C GLU A 130 7.26 11.16 6.86
N ALA A 131 7.15 11.37 8.18
CA ALA A 131 7.51 10.33 9.16
C ALA A 131 6.67 9.05 9.00
N VAL A 132 5.36 9.19 8.74
CA VAL A 132 4.49 8.03 8.48
C VAL A 132 4.87 7.32 7.17
N LEU A 133 5.22 8.06 6.13
CA LEU A 133 5.66 7.49 4.86
C LEU A 133 6.97 6.73 5.01
N GLU A 134 7.92 7.26 5.78
CA GLU A 134 9.21 6.61 6.03
C GLU A 134 9.02 5.27 6.76
N VAL A 135 8.16 5.22 7.78
CA VAL A 135 7.81 3.97 8.47
C VAL A 135 7.16 2.96 7.50
N LYS A 136 6.26 3.42 6.62
CA LYS A 136 5.62 2.56 5.63
C LYS A 136 6.61 2.05 4.59
N GLU A 137 7.56 2.87 4.15
CA GLU A 137 8.60 2.49 3.20
C GLU A 137 9.51 1.41 3.79
N GLN A 138 9.92 1.56 5.05
CA GLN A 138 10.71 0.54 5.76
C GLN A 138 9.94 -0.78 5.91
N ALA A 139 8.65 -0.70 6.28
CA ALA A 139 7.80 -1.88 6.38
C ALA A 139 7.66 -2.59 5.03
N LEU A 140 7.46 -1.82 3.95
CA LEU A 140 7.32 -2.37 2.60
C LEU A 140 8.62 -3.02 2.12
N LYS A 141 9.77 -2.41 2.41
CA LYS A 141 11.08 -3.01 2.13
C LYS A 141 11.26 -4.35 2.86
N SER A 142 10.94 -4.39 4.16
CA SER A 142 11.02 -5.65 4.92
C SER A 142 10.08 -6.74 4.39
N ALA A 143 8.90 -6.35 3.89
CA ALA A 143 7.96 -7.30 3.29
C ALA A 143 8.47 -7.84 1.95
N VAL A 144 9.14 -7.01 1.14
CA VAL A 144 9.80 -7.45 -0.10
C VAL A 144 10.90 -8.46 0.21
N ASP A 145 11.78 -8.16 1.17
CA ASP A 145 12.87 -9.06 1.57
C ASP A 145 12.33 -10.43 2.03
N GLN A 146 11.23 -10.44 2.79
CA GLN A 146 10.55 -11.67 3.22
C GLN A 146 9.97 -12.47 2.05
N LEU A 147 9.37 -11.79 1.07
CA LEU A 147 8.81 -12.45 -0.12
C LEU A 147 9.92 -13.06 -0.99
N GLU A 148 11.05 -12.37 -1.14
CA GLU A 148 12.22 -12.90 -1.85
C GLU A 148 12.77 -14.15 -1.16
N GLU A 149 12.85 -14.14 0.18
CA GLU A 149 13.27 -15.31 0.95
C GLU A 149 12.30 -16.49 0.77
N GLN A 150 10.99 -16.23 0.84
CA GLN A 150 9.97 -17.24 0.62
C GLN A 150 10.03 -17.83 -0.80
N ALA A 151 10.22 -16.99 -1.82
CA ALA A 151 10.39 -17.44 -3.19
C ALA A 151 11.62 -18.34 -3.34
N GLY A 152 12.75 -17.97 -2.71
CA GLY A 152 13.95 -18.79 -2.66
C GLY A 152 13.72 -20.16 -1.99
N ARG A 153 12.99 -20.19 -0.87
CA ARG A 153 12.62 -21.45 -0.19
C ARG A 153 11.74 -22.34 -1.05
N LEU A 154 10.75 -21.77 -1.74
CA LEU A 154 9.86 -22.51 -2.63
C LEU A 154 10.61 -23.08 -3.84
N SER A 155 11.54 -22.31 -4.41
CA SER A 155 12.39 -22.77 -5.52
C SER A 155 13.23 -23.99 -5.11
N ARG A 156 13.93 -23.93 -3.97
CA ARG A 156 14.70 -25.09 -3.45
C ARG A 156 13.83 -26.31 -3.21
N ARG A 157 12.65 -26.11 -2.61
CA ARG A 157 11.71 -27.20 -2.36
C ARG A 157 11.18 -27.81 -3.66
N GLY A 158 10.99 -27.00 -4.69
CA GLY A 158 10.65 -27.47 -6.05
C GLY A 158 11.74 -28.36 -6.64
N GLU A 159 13.01 -27.96 -6.53
CA GLU A 159 14.15 -28.75 -6.99
C GLU A 159 14.26 -30.08 -6.21
N GLU A 160 14.12 -30.06 -4.89
CA GLU A 160 14.13 -31.26 -4.06
C GLU A 160 13.01 -32.24 -4.43
N LEU A 161 11.80 -31.74 -4.66
CA LEU A 161 10.67 -32.57 -5.09
C LEU A 161 10.92 -33.18 -6.46
N HIS A 162 11.49 -32.41 -7.38
CA HIS A 162 11.85 -32.92 -8.71
C HIS A 162 12.89 -34.04 -8.63
N GLN A 163 13.93 -33.90 -7.78
CA GLN A 163 14.90 -34.97 -7.56
C GLN A 163 14.26 -36.23 -6.98
N ARG A 164 13.37 -36.06 -5.99
CA ARG A 164 12.62 -37.19 -5.41
C ARG A 164 11.74 -37.89 -6.44
N GLU A 165 11.08 -37.15 -7.32
CA GLU A 165 10.28 -37.69 -8.40
C GLU A 165 11.12 -38.53 -9.38
N GLN A 166 12.31 -38.04 -9.75
CA GLN A 166 13.25 -38.80 -10.56
C GLN A 166 13.73 -40.09 -9.87
N ASP A 167 14.01 -40.02 -8.57
CA ASP A 167 14.43 -41.18 -7.78
C ASP A 167 13.33 -42.24 -7.67
N VAL A 168 12.09 -41.82 -7.41
CA VAL A 168 10.92 -42.72 -7.42
C VAL A 168 10.77 -43.37 -8.79
N SER A 169 10.83 -42.58 -9.86
CA SER A 169 10.74 -43.08 -11.24
C SER A 169 11.85 -44.11 -11.56
N ARG A 170 13.07 -43.90 -11.05
CA ARG A 170 14.17 -44.88 -11.21
C ARG A 170 13.88 -46.17 -10.44
N ARG A 171 13.39 -46.07 -9.21
CA ARG A 171 13.04 -47.23 -8.37
C ARG A 171 11.90 -48.04 -8.98
N GLU A 172 10.87 -47.38 -9.51
CA GLU A 172 9.77 -48.05 -10.22
C GLU A 172 10.28 -48.89 -11.38
N ARG A 173 11.15 -48.33 -12.23
CA ARG A 173 11.77 -49.09 -13.35
C ARG A 173 12.60 -50.29 -12.87
N ILE A 174 13.25 -50.20 -11.72
CA ILE A 174 14.00 -51.33 -11.15
C ILE A 174 13.03 -52.41 -10.66
N LEU A 175 11.96 -52.03 -9.97
CA LEU A 175 10.93 -52.95 -9.51
C LEU A 175 10.24 -53.66 -10.69
N ASP A 176 9.97 -52.95 -11.78
CA ASP A 176 9.39 -53.54 -13.00
C ASP A 176 10.28 -54.64 -13.58
N ARG A 177 11.59 -54.40 -13.67
CA ARG A 177 12.55 -55.41 -14.15
C ARG A 177 12.64 -56.61 -13.22
N LEU A 178 12.75 -56.37 -11.91
CA LEU A 178 12.78 -57.45 -10.91
C LEU A 178 11.51 -58.29 -10.98
N ALA A 179 10.34 -57.65 -11.15
CA ALA A 179 9.08 -58.36 -11.30
C ALA A 179 9.06 -59.22 -12.58
N GLU A 180 9.62 -58.73 -13.69
CA GLU A 180 9.75 -59.48 -14.92
C GLU A 180 10.68 -60.71 -14.75
N ASP A 181 11.85 -60.53 -14.15
CA ASP A 181 12.83 -61.59 -13.93
C ASP A 181 12.31 -62.67 -12.97
N ILE A 182 11.66 -62.26 -11.87
CA ILE A 182 10.97 -63.18 -10.96
C ILE A 182 9.86 -63.92 -11.70
N GLY A 183 9.08 -63.23 -12.54
CA GLY A 183 8.04 -63.84 -13.36
C GLY A 183 8.57 -64.94 -14.29
N LYS A 184 9.74 -64.72 -14.90
CA LYS A 184 10.42 -65.73 -15.73
C LYS A 184 10.89 -66.92 -14.89
N MET A 185 11.61 -66.68 -13.79
CA MET A 185 12.08 -67.75 -12.89
C MET A 185 10.93 -68.61 -12.36
N VAL A 186 9.83 -67.98 -11.91
CA VAL A 186 8.65 -68.71 -11.42
C VAL A 186 8.04 -69.57 -12.53
N SER A 187 8.00 -69.07 -13.77
CA SER A 187 7.48 -69.83 -14.92
C SER A 187 8.36 -71.05 -15.24
N GLU A 188 9.69 -70.89 -15.25
CA GLU A 188 10.63 -72.00 -15.46
C GLU A 188 10.52 -73.07 -14.37
N ILE A 189 10.42 -72.66 -13.09
CA ILE A 189 10.23 -73.58 -11.96
C ILE A 189 8.88 -74.30 -12.10
N ALA A 190 7.82 -73.59 -12.47
CA ALA A 190 6.49 -74.15 -12.66
C ALA A 190 6.44 -75.21 -13.77
N GLU A 191 7.19 -74.99 -14.86
CA GLU A 191 7.35 -75.96 -15.95
C GLU A 191 8.10 -77.20 -15.49
N ARG A 192 9.23 -77.04 -14.78
CA ARG A 192 10.01 -78.16 -14.22
C ARG A 192 9.21 -79.01 -13.23
N LEU A 193 8.32 -78.39 -12.46
CA LEU A 193 7.47 -79.06 -11.47
C LEU A 193 6.14 -79.58 -12.06
N GLY A 194 5.85 -79.34 -13.35
CA GLY A 194 4.61 -79.79 -14.00
C GLY A 194 3.33 -79.06 -13.56
N VAL A 195 3.45 -77.96 -12.81
CA VAL A 195 2.31 -77.22 -12.22
C VAL A 195 1.95 -75.94 -12.98
N ALA A 196 2.56 -75.70 -14.14
CA ALA A 196 2.39 -74.48 -14.95
C ALA A 196 0.94 -74.11 -15.24
N ASN A 197 0.06 -75.08 -15.53
CA ASN A 197 -1.36 -74.82 -15.82
C ASN A 197 -2.14 -74.35 -14.57
N SER A 198 -1.83 -74.91 -13.40
CA SER A 198 -2.46 -74.49 -12.14
C SER A 198 -2.02 -73.09 -11.70
N LEU A 199 -0.75 -72.74 -11.89
CA LEU A 199 -0.21 -71.41 -11.60
C LEU A 199 -0.74 -70.35 -12.57
N ARG A 200 -0.98 -70.69 -13.84
CA ARG A 200 -1.68 -69.80 -14.79
C ARG A 200 -3.08 -69.45 -14.29
N ALA A 201 -3.87 -70.46 -13.91
CA ALA A 201 -5.22 -70.25 -13.38
C ALA A 201 -5.24 -69.39 -12.10
N ILE A 202 -4.26 -69.56 -11.19
CA ILE A 202 -4.13 -68.73 -9.98
C ILE A 202 -3.76 -67.28 -10.33
N ARG A 203 -2.82 -67.08 -11.27
CA ARG A 203 -2.40 -65.75 -11.73
C ARG A 203 -3.55 -64.99 -12.36
N ASP A 204 -4.35 -65.65 -13.19
CA ASP A 204 -5.48 -65.01 -13.87
C ASP A 204 -6.54 -64.58 -12.85
N ARG A 205 -6.81 -65.40 -11.83
CA ARG A 205 -7.68 -65.01 -10.70
C ARG A 205 -7.12 -63.82 -9.90
N LEU A 206 -5.81 -63.78 -9.66
CA LEU A 206 -5.17 -62.65 -8.96
C LEU A 206 -5.18 -61.36 -9.80
N LYS A 207 -5.06 -61.46 -11.12
CA LYS A 207 -5.20 -60.30 -12.02
C LYS A 207 -6.62 -59.74 -11.99
N SER A 208 -7.64 -60.60 -12.09
CA SER A 208 -9.03 -60.17 -11.96
C SER A 208 -9.30 -59.49 -10.61
N ALA A 209 -8.85 -60.08 -9.50
CA ALA A 209 -9.00 -59.48 -8.18
C ALA A 209 -8.26 -58.13 -8.02
N ARG A 210 -7.11 -57.96 -8.68
CA ARG A 210 -6.36 -56.70 -8.68
C ARG A 210 -7.07 -55.60 -9.48
N GLU A 211 -7.69 -55.93 -10.61
CA GLU A 211 -8.46 -54.98 -11.41
C GLU A 211 -9.73 -54.53 -10.67
N GLU A 212 -10.43 -55.46 -10.01
CA GLU A 212 -11.55 -55.14 -9.13
C GLU A 212 -11.15 -54.17 -7.98
N LEU A 213 -10.00 -54.41 -7.33
CA LEU A 213 -9.48 -53.51 -6.28
C LEU A 213 -9.01 -52.14 -6.79
N ARG A 214 -8.70 -52.00 -8.09
CA ARG A 214 -8.25 -50.74 -8.69
C ARG A 214 -9.43 -49.83 -9.04
N ASP A 215 -10.58 -50.41 -9.37
CA ASP A 215 -11.82 -49.68 -9.66
C ASP A 215 -12.58 -49.23 -8.38
N ASP A 216 -12.31 -49.83 -7.22
CA ASP A 216 -12.91 -49.48 -5.92
C ASP A 216 -12.10 -48.47 -5.07
N GLY A 217 -11.06 -47.86 -5.62
CA GLY A 217 -10.29 -46.80 -4.93
C GLY A 217 -11.12 -45.50 -4.77
N PRO A 218 -10.98 -44.75 -3.65
CA PRO A 218 -11.80 -43.57 -3.41
C PRO A 218 -11.60 -42.52 -4.52
N SER A 219 -12.70 -42.21 -5.20
CA SER A 219 -12.80 -41.06 -6.10
C SER A 219 -12.59 -39.78 -5.30
N PHE A 220 -11.42 -39.16 -5.45
CA PHE A 220 -11.20 -37.79 -5.01
C PHE A 220 -11.73 -36.84 -6.09
N GLY A 221 -13.00 -36.44 -5.92
CA GLY A 221 -13.56 -35.23 -6.52
C GLY A 221 -13.19 -33.98 -5.74
#